data_AF-A0A1Z8US01-F1
#
_entry.id   AF-A0A1Z8US01-F1
#
_cell.length_a   1.000
_cell.length_b   1.000
_cell.length_c   1.000
_cell.angle_alpha   90.00
_cell.angle_beta   90.00
_cell.angle_gamma   90.00
#
_symmetry.space_group_name_H-M   'P 1'
#
loop_
_entity.id
_entity.type
_entity.pdbx_description
1 polymer ?
#
loop_
_entity_poly.entity_id
_entity_poly.type
_entity_poly.pdbx_seq_one_letter_code
_entity_poly.pdbx_strand_id
1 'polypeptide(L)'
;MDNSFEKEMLQINSEWKSNSRIYGEVIELWVENNIPCNCGGRLVTQPANQKSIDCICNQCSKNIQVKSSAKPFTINRDGKLKILGAEYTTTLNSINSEIDWDLMLIQYDKELNKVVNIKVIIAENIKARNVIPRKPLGPNARRAGWQGCYLEFDAEVVKELI
;
A
#
# COMPACT_ATOMS: atom_id res chain seq x y z
N MET A 1 3.27 -15.51 13.50
CA MET A 1 3.13 -14.04 13.42
C MET A 1 1.82 -13.70 14.11
N ASP A 2 1.83 -12.76 15.05
CA ASP A 2 0.58 -12.25 15.63
C ASP A 2 -0.14 -11.45 14.54
N ASN A 3 -1.32 -11.90 14.13
CA ASN A 3 -2.07 -11.22 13.08
C ASN A 3 -3.05 -10.17 13.64
N SER A 4 -3.13 -10.00 14.95
CA SER A 4 -3.91 -8.92 15.58
C SER A 4 -3.22 -7.57 15.39
N PHE A 5 -4.00 -6.52 15.13
CA PHE A 5 -3.56 -5.12 15.14
C PHE A 5 -4.23 -4.27 16.24
N GLU A 6 -4.81 -4.91 17.27
CA GLU A 6 -5.47 -4.21 18.37
C GLU A 6 -4.53 -3.23 19.12
N LYS A 7 -3.24 -3.57 19.23
CA LYS A 7 -2.24 -2.72 19.89
C LYS A 7 -1.94 -1.47 19.07
N GLU A 8 -1.93 -1.58 17.75
CA GLU A 8 -1.71 -0.48 16.83
C GLU A 8 -2.92 0.47 16.78
N MET A 9 -4.15 -0.06 16.92
CA MET A 9 -5.36 0.77 17.03
C MET A 9 -5.30 1.78 18.19
N LEU A 10 -4.67 1.40 19.31
CA LEU A 10 -4.52 2.27 20.49
C LEU A 10 -3.56 3.44 20.29
N GLN A 11 -2.76 3.42 19.22
CA GLN A 11 -1.73 4.44 18.94
C GLN A 11 -2.24 5.55 18.02
N ILE A 12 -3.42 5.39 17.42
CA ILE A 12 -3.97 6.34 16.45
C ILE A 12 -4.74 7.46 17.13
N ASN A 13 -4.71 8.64 16.51
CA ASN A 13 -5.51 9.77 16.94
C ASN A 13 -7.03 9.45 16.85
N SER A 14 -7.69 9.43 18.02
CA SER A 14 -9.11 9.13 18.18
C SER A 14 -10.05 10.16 17.55
N GLU A 15 -9.57 11.35 17.19
CA GLU A 15 -10.38 12.39 16.53
C GLU A 15 -10.53 12.18 15.02
N TRP A 16 -9.76 11.26 14.43
CA TRP A 16 -9.86 10.99 13.00
C TRP A 16 -11.20 10.34 12.66
N LYS A 17 -11.83 10.85 11.60
CA LYS A 17 -13.12 10.36 11.12
C LYS A 17 -13.00 9.48 9.87
N SER A 18 -11.83 9.51 9.22
CA SER A 18 -11.60 8.77 7.98
C SER A 18 -11.08 7.38 8.30
N ASN A 19 -11.94 6.37 8.09
CA ASN A 19 -11.54 4.96 8.21
C ASN A 19 -10.33 4.63 7.33
N SER A 20 -10.27 5.14 6.09
CA SER A 20 -9.12 4.90 5.21
C SER A 20 -7.83 5.49 5.77
N ARG A 21 -7.89 6.57 6.55
CA ARG A 21 -6.72 7.14 7.21
C ARG A 21 -6.32 6.30 8.43
N ILE A 22 -7.29 6.01 9.30
CA ILE A 22 -7.08 5.20 10.51
C ILE A 22 -6.44 3.86 10.15
N TYR A 23 -7.10 3.07 9.30
CA TYR A 23 -6.60 1.75 8.92
C TYR A 23 -5.42 1.78 7.94
N GLY A 24 -5.07 2.94 7.37
CA GLY A 24 -3.79 3.10 6.69
C GLY A 24 -2.67 3.04 7.71
N GLU A 25 -2.73 3.93 8.69
CA GLU A 25 -1.67 4.12 9.69
C GLU A 25 -1.55 2.93 10.66
N VAL A 26 -2.67 2.35 11.10
CA VAL A 26 -2.66 1.12 11.94
C VAL A 26 -1.91 0.00 11.25
N ILE A 27 -2.15 -0.17 9.95
CA ILE A 27 -1.58 -1.28 9.20
C ILE A 27 -0.11 -1.02 8.88
N GLU A 28 0.28 0.23 8.62
CA GLU A 28 1.69 0.62 8.50
C GLU A 28 2.48 0.31 9.78
N LEU A 29 1.95 0.68 10.95
CA LEU A 29 2.54 0.34 12.25
C LEU A 29 2.60 -1.19 12.48
N TRP A 30 1.53 -1.90 12.10
CA TRP A 30 1.49 -3.35 12.25
C TRP A 30 2.55 -4.02 11.36
N VAL A 31 2.75 -3.52 10.13
CA VAL A 31 3.80 -3.99 9.22
C VAL A 31 5.18 -3.78 9.83
N GLU A 32 5.47 -2.62 10.39
CA GLU A 32 6.75 -2.35 11.07
C GLU A 32 7.01 -3.32 12.23
N ASN A 33 5.97 -3.67 13.01
CA ASN A 33 6.12 -4.51 14.19
C ASN A 33 6.15 -6.01 13.86
N ASN A 34 5.57 -6.44 12.74
CA ASN A 34 5.34 -7.87 12.47
C ASN A 34 6.05 -8.40 11.23
N ILE A 35 6.36 -7.55 10.24
CA ILE A 35 6.93 -8.00 8.97
C ILE A 35 8.43 -7.74 8.94
N PRO A 36 9.29 -8.78 9.01
CA PRO A 36 10.71 -8.61 8.80
C PRO A 36 11.02 -8.33 7.33
N CYS A 37 12.08 -7.57 7.07
CA CYS A 37 12.61 -7.46 5.72
C CYS A 37 13.32 -8.77 5.33
N ASN A 38 13.35 -9.09 4.03
CA ASN A 38 14.05 -10.28 3.51
C ASN A 38 15.55 -10.33 3.85
N CYS A 39 16.18 -9.18 4.17
CA CYS A 39 17.57 -9.12 4.60
C CYS A 39 17.78 -9.43 6.10
N GLY A 40 16.71 -9.65 6.86
CA GLY A 40 16.72 -9.81 8.32
C GLY A 40 16.54 -8.50 9.10
N GLY A 41 16.54 -7.35 8.44
CA GLY A 41 16.31 -6.05 9.06
C GLY A 41 14.84 -5.77 9.40
N ARG A 42 14.60 -4.66 10.10
CA ARG A 42 13.26 -4.19 10.47
C ARG A 42 12.77 -3.14 9.47
N LEU A 43 11.48 -3.22 9.10
CA LEU A 43 10.80 -2.15 8.37
C LEU A 43 10.44 -1.03 9.35
N VAL A 44 10.79 0.20 9.03
CA VAL A 44 10.53 1.39 9.86
C VAL A 44 9.58 2.31 9.11
N THR A 45 8.43 2.60 9.70
CA THR A 45 7.43 3.52 9.15
C THR A 45 8.02 4.90 8.93
N GLN A 46 7.61 5.55 7.85
CA GLN A 46 8.05 6.89 7.52
C GLN A 46 6.97 7.92 7.87
N PRO A 47 7.34 9.17 8.17
CA PRO A 47 6.37 10.22 8.42
C PRO A 47 5.41 10.40 7.23
N ALA A 48 4.17 10.76 7.55
CA ALA A 48 3.17 11.06 6.54
C ALA A 48 3.69 12.08 5.51
N ASN A 49 3.34 11.84 4.23
CA ASN A 49 3.72 12.62 3.04
C ASN A 49 5.08 12.28 2.40
N GLN A 50 5.81 11.26 2.88
CA GLN A 50 6.87 10.69 2.05
C GLN A 50 6.23 10.03 0.82
N LYS A 51 6.59 10.53 -0.37
CA LYS A 51 5.93 10.13 -1.61
C LYS A 51 6.24 8.66 -1.91
N SER A 52 5.19 7.84 -1.92
CA SER A 52 5.22 6.43 -2.32
C SER A 52 6.05 5.49 -1.44
N ILE A 53 6.47 5.92 -0.25
CA ILE A 53 7.29 5.11 0.67
C ILE A 53 6.68 5.24 2.05
N ASP A 54 6.10 4.13 2.53
CA ASP A 54 5.44 4.07 3.83
C ASP A 54 6.35 3.38 4.86
N CYS A 55 7.27 2.49 4.43
CA CYS A 55 8.30 1.91 5.28
C CYS A 55 9.67 1.84 4.57
N ILE A 56 10.75 1.93 5.35
CA ILE A 56 12.13 1.70 4.89
C ILE A 56 12.79 0.66 5.78
N CYS A 57 13.46 -0.31 5.19
CA CYS A 57 14.29 -1.24 5.95
C CYS A 57 15.52 -0.54 6.53
N ASN A 58 15.73 -0.64 7.84
CA ASN A 58 16.87 -0.04 8.53
C ASN A 58 18.24 -0.69 8.21
N GLN A 59 18.27 -1.81 7.48
CA GLN A 59 19.49 -2.55 7.19
C GLN A 59 19.85 -2.53 5.69
N CYS A 60 18.89 -2.83 4.81
CA CYS A 60 19.14 -2.85 3.36
C CYS A 60 18.54 -1.66 2.61
N SER A 61 17.93 -0.69 3.32
CA SER A 61 17.31 0.50 2.74
C SER A 61 16.22 0.22 1.71
N LYS A 62 15.67 -1.01 1.69
CA LYS A 62 14.52 -1.36 0.85
C LYS A 62 13.32 -0.49 1.21
N ASN A 63 12.77 0.18 0.21
CA ASN A 63 11.54 0.95 0.34
C ASN A 63 10.32 0.06 0.13
N ILE A 64 9.28 0.28 0.93
CA ILE A 64 8.01 -0.43 0.83
C ILE A 64 6.89 0.60 0.75
N GLN A 65 6.01 0.43 -0.24
CA GLN A 65 4.69 1.07 -0.26
C GLN A 65 3.66 0.09 0.30
N VAL A 66 2.82 0.53 1.24
CA VAL A 66 1.75 -0.27 1.82
C VAL A 66 0.40 0.17 1.26
N LYS A 67 -0.45 -0.81 0.94
CA LYS A 67 -1.87 -0.60 0.64
C LYS A 67 -2.71 -1.54 1.48
N SER A 68 -3.54 -0.97 2.35
CA SER A 68 -4.46 -1.73 3.18
C SER A 68 -5.89 -1.71 2.63
N SER A 69 -6.61 -2.83 2.77
CA SER A 69 -8.01 -2.91 2.39
C SER A 69 -8.77 -3.93 3.24
N ALA A 70 -9.99 -3.57 3.65
CA ALA A 70 -10.91 -4.53 4.27
C ALA A 70 -11.45 -5.56 3.26
N LYS A 71 -11.46 -5.19 1.97
CA LYS A 71 -11.85 -6.09 0.88
C LYS A 71 -10.63 -6.85 0.35
N PRO A 72 -10.77 -8.11 -0.07
CA PRO A 72 -9.67 -8.86 -0.64
C PRO A 72 -9.10 -8.23 -1.91
N PHE A 73 -7.78 -8.33 -2.08
CA PHE A 73 -7.10 -8.04 -3.33
C PHE A 73 -7.25 -9.22 -4.29
N THR A 74 -8.22 -9.12 -5.20
CA THR A 74 -8.63 -10.22 -6.09
C THR A 74 -8.06 -10.07 -7.49
N ILE A 75 -7.66 -11.19 -8.08
CA ILE A 75 -7.35 -11.30 -9.50
C ILE A 75 -8.68 -11.36 -10.25
N ASN A 76 -8.83 -10.54 -11.30
CA ASN A 76 -10.01 -10.54 -12.14
C ASN A 76 -9.98 -11.71 -13.14
N ARG A 77 -11.03 -11.83 -13.97
CA ARG A 77 -11.15 -12.93 -14.95
C ARG A 77 -10.08 -12.90 -16.04
N ASP A 78 -9.45 -11.74 -16.26
CA ASP A 78 -8.38 -11.55 -17.24
C ASP A 78 -6.98 -11.80 -16.64
N GLY A 79 -6.91 -12.36 -15.43
CA GLY A 79 -5.64 -12.65 -14.77
C GLY A 79 -4.93 -11.41 -14.22
N LYS A 80 -5.64 -10.29 -14.03
CA LYS A 80 -5.06 -9.03 -13.54
C LYS A 80 -5.50 -8.68 -12.13
N LEU A 81 -4.57 -8.21 -11.31
CA LEU A 81 -4.82 -7.51 -10.05
C LEU A 81 -4.94 -6.01 -10.32
N LYS A 82 -6.01 -5.37 -9.85
CA LYS A 82 -6.21 -3.93 -9.97
C LYS A 82 -6.34 -3.27 -8.61
N ILE A 83 -5.46 -2.31 -8.32
CA ILE A 83 -5.35 -1.62 -7.03
C ILE A 83 -5.56 -0.13 -7.25
N LEU A 84 -6.24 0.53 -6.31
CA LEU A 84 -6.37 1.98 -6.34
C LEU A 84 -5.02 2.66 -6.01
N GLY A 85 -4.51 3.46 -6.94
CA GLY A 85 -3.30 4.24 -6.75
C GLY A 85 -3.57 5.66 -6.22
N ALA A 86 -2.51 6.45 -6.15
CA ALA A 86 -2.57 7.86 -5.76
C ALA A 86 -2.83 8.77 -6.98
N GLU A 87 -2.31 10.00 -6.96
CA GLU A 87 -2.33 10.91 -8.11
C GLU A 87 -1.46 10.34 -9.24
N TYR A 88 -1.97 10.40 -10.47
CA TYR A 88 -1.39 9.71 -11.62
C TYR A 88 0.05 10.15 -11.92
N THR A 89 0.29 11.46 -12.03
CA THR A 89 1.58 12.03 -12.42
C THR A 89 2.66 11.74 -11.37
N THR A 90 2.30 11.89 -10.09
CA THR A 90 3.18 11.64 -8.95
C THR A 90 3.56 10.16 -8.87
N THR A 91 2.60 9.27 -9.09
CA THR A 91 2.84 7.81 -9.09
C THR A 91 3.77 7.44 -10.26
N LEU A 92 3.50 7.97 -11.45
CA LEU A 92 4.31 7.72 -12.65
C LEU A 92 5.74 8.24 -12.47
N ASN A 93 5.90 9.45 -11.94
CA ASN A 93 7.22 10.03 -11.68
C ASN A 93 8.00 9.26 -10.62
N SER A 94 7.33 8.71 -9.60
CA SER A 94 7.97 7.86 -8.60
C SER A 94 8.50 6.56 -9.23
N ILE A 95 7.74 5.92 -10.11
CA ILE A 95 8.17 4.69 -10.79
C ILE A 95 9.29 4.95 -11.80
N ASN A 96 9.33 6.14 -12.39
CA ASN A 96 10.39 6.54 -13.32
C ASN A 96 11.63 7.12 -12.61
N SER A 97 11.58 7.27 -11.29
CA SER A 97 12.75 7.72 -10.50
C SER A 97 13.70 6.56 -10.24
N GLU A 98 14.91 6.86 -9.76
CA GLU A 98 15.89 5.84 -9.33
C GLU A 98 15.52 5.16 -8.01
N ILE A 99 14.38 5.53 -7.40
CA ILE A 99 13.95 5.01 -6.10
C ILE A 99 12.91 3.92 -6.30
N ASP A 100 13.38 2.67 -6.27
CA ASP A 100 12.55 1.48 -6.31
C ASP A 100 11.88 1.20 -4.95
N TRP A 101 10.67 0.64 -4.99
CA TRP A 101 9.90 0.22 -3.82
C TRP A 101 9.09 -1.04 -4.11
N ASP A 102 9.00 -1.95 -3.14
CA ASP A 102 8.08 -3.09 -3.21
C ASP A 102 6.67 -2.61 -2.80
N LEU A 103 5.62 -3.17 -3.42
CA LEU A 103 4.24 -2.92 -3.04
C LEU A 103 3.73 -4.06 -2.14
N MET A 104 3.38 -3.73 -0.90
CA MET A 104 2.78 -4.64 0.06
C MET A 104 1.28 -4.37 0.20
N LEU A 105 0.48 -5.40 -0.05
CA LEU A 105 -0.97 -5.36 -0.03
C LEU A 105 -1.47 -6.13 1.19
N ILE A 106 -2.11 -5.43 2.11
CA ILE A 106 -2.56 -5.99 3.38
C ILE A 106 -4.08 -6.04 3.39
N GLN A 107 -4.63 -7.25 3.37
CA GLN A 107 -6.05 -7.44 3.66
C GLN A 107 -6.24 -7.55 5.16
N TYR A 108 -7.24 -6.85 5.69
CA TYR A 108 -7.58 -6.90 7.10
C TYR A 108 -9.08 -7.12 7.34
N ASP A 109 -9.41 -7.72 8.47
CA ASP A 109 -10.76 -7.84 9.01
C ASP A 109 -10.95 -6.77 10.09
N LYS A 110 -11.98 -5.95 9.91
CA LYS A 110 -12.32 -4.83 10.82
C LYS A 110 -13.02 -5.28 12.09
N GLU A 111 -13.81 -6.34 12.01
CA GLU A 111 -14.59 -6.83 13.14
C GLU A 111 -13.69 -7.61 14.10
N LEU A 112 -12.70 -8.32 13.53
CA LEU A 112 -11.76 -9.14 14.30
C LEU A 112 -10.45 -8.42 14.64
N ASN A 113 -10.24 -7.21 14.11
CA ASN A 113 -8.98 -6.47 14.19
C ASN A 113 -7.75 -7.30 13.80
N LYS A 114 -7.84 -8.04 12.68
CA LYS A 114 -6.78 -8.95 12.23
C LYS A 114 -6.36 -8.77 10.78
N VAL A 115 -5.07 -8.93 10.52
CA VAL A 115 -4.55 -9.15 9.16
C VAL A 115 -4.95 -10.55 8.70
N VAL A 116 -5.51 -10.61 7.49
CA VAL A 116 -6.09 -11.83 6.91
C VAL A 116 -5.22 -12.37 5.78
N ASN A 117 -4.60 -11.49 5.00
CA ASN A 117 -3.83 -11.88 3.83
C ASN A 117 -2.77 -10.83 3.52
N ILE A 118 -1.60 -11.29 3.06
CA ILE A 118 -0.52 -10.40 2.65
C ILE A 118 -0.05 -10.80 1.26
N LYS A 119 -0.09 -9.84 0.33
CA LYS A 119 0.50 -9.98 -1.01
C LYS A 119 1.61 -8.98 -1.22
N VAL A 120 2.61 -9.35 -2.00
CA VAL A 120 3.75 -8.49 -2.34
C VAL A 120 3.98 -8.52 -3.85
N ILE A 121 4.26 -7.34 -4.40
CA ILE A 121 4.75 -7.16 -5.76
C ILE A 121 6.10 -6.47 -5.64
N ILE A 122 7.16 -7.16 -6.07
CA ILE A 122 8.52 -6.63 -5.97
C ILE A 122 8.74 -5.51 -6.99
N ALA A 123 9.59 -4.54 -6.65
CA ALA A 123 9.87 -3.34 -7.44
C ALA A 123 10.22 -3.64 -8.90
N GLU A 124 10.95 -4.73 -9.16
CA GLU A 124 11.32 -5.20 -10.49
C GLU A 124 10.11 -5.39 -11.43
N ASN A 125 8.94 -5.71 -10.87
CA ASN A 125 7.69 -5.91 -11.61
C ASN A 125 6.80 -4.66 -11.68
N ILE A 126 7.22 -3.55 -11.08
CA ILE A 126 6.49 -2.27 -11.08
C ILE A 126 7.10 -1.37 -12.15
N LYS A 127 6.36 -1.12 -13.22
CA LYS A 127 6.78 -0.32 -14.37
C LYS A 127 5.71 0.71 -14.73
N ALA A 128 6.09 1.72 -15.52
CA ALA A 128 5.19 2.77 -15.98
C ALA A 128 3.90 2.22 -16.63
N ARG A 129 3.99 1.10 -17.36
CA ARG A 129 2.84 0.41 -17.98
C ARG A 129 1.79 -0.08 -16.97
N ASN A 130 2.17 -0.26 -15.70
CA ASN A 130 1.26 -0.69 -14.64
C ASN A 130 0.40 0.47 -14.12
N VAL A 131 0.72 1.73 -14.45
CA VAL A 131 0.00 2.92 -13.97
C VAL A 131 -1.09 3.31 -14.98
N ILE A 132 -2.34 3.00 -14.66
CA ILE A 132 -3.48 3.24 -15.54
C ILE A 132 -4.20 4.54 -15.10
N PRO A 133 -4.23 5.60 -15.93
CA PRO A 133 -4.86 6.86 -15.56
C PRO A 133 -6.37 6.71 -15.39
N ARG A 134 -6.92 7.37 -14.36
CA ARG A 134 -8.38 7.51 -14.18
C ARG A 134 -8.87 8.77 -14.87
N LYS A 135 -10.18 8.90 -15.06
CA LYS A 135 -10.78 10.17 -15.46
C LYS A 135 -10.50 11.22 -14.37
N PRO A 136 -10.06 12.44 -14.74
CA PRO A 136 -9.96 13.55 -13.79
C PRO A 136 -11.29 13.79 -13.07
N LEU A 137 -11.21 14.25 -11.83
CA LEU A 137 -12.40 14.62 -11.07
C LEU A 137 -13.11 15.80 -11.75
N GLY A 138 -14.44 15.72 -11.81
CA GLY A 138 -15.27 16.74 -12.43
C GLY A 138 -15.20 18.11 -11.72
N PRO A 139 -15.72 19.16 -12.36
CA PRO A 139 -15.56 20.55 -11.90
C PRO A 139 -16.18 20.83 -10.52
N ASN A 140 -17.18 20.04 -10.11
CA ASN A 140 -17.85 20.20 -8.82
C ASN A 140 -17.16 19.44 -7.66
N ALA A 141 -16.09 18.70 -7.94
CA ALA A 141 -15.37 17.97 -6.89
C ALA A 141 -14.49 18.93 -6.08
N ARG A 142 -14.29 18.63 -4.79
CA ARG A 142 -13.38 19.37 -3.90
C ARG A 142 -11.95 19.53 -4.49
N ARG A 143 -11.50 18.55 -5.26
CA ARG A 143 -10.22 18.57 -5.98
C ARG A 143 -10.47 18.50 -7.48
N ALA A 144 -11.22 19.45 -8.02
CA ALA A 144 -11.52 19.52 -9.46
C ALA A 144 -10.24 19.37 -10.30
N GLY A 145 -10.30 18.56 -11.36
CA GLY A 145 -9.15 18.27 -12.21
C GLY A 145 -8.12 17.28 -11.63
N TRP A 146 -8.20 16.91 -10.35
CA TRP A 146 -7.31 15.90 -9.78
C TRP A 146 -7.49 14.57 -10.50
N GLN A 147 -6.39 13.99 -10.96
CA GLN A 147 -6.39 12.73 -11.69
C GLN A 147 -5.72 11.64 -10.86
N GLY A 148 -6.51 10.64 -10.46
CA GLY A 148 -5.97 9.44 -9.82
C GLY A 148 -5.49 8.40 -10.84
N CYS A 149 -4.93 7.31 -10.34
CA CYS A 149 -4.59 6.14 -11.15
C CYS A 149 -5.06 4.84 -10.52
N TYR A 150 -4.99 3.76 -11.31
CA TYR A 150 -4.90 2.41 -10.80
C TYR A 150 -3.49 1.89 -11.01
N LEU A 151 -3.08 0.95 -10.17
CA LEU A 151 -1.96 0.05 -10.45
C LEU A 151 -2.54 -1.29 -10.89
N GLU A 152 -2.08 -1.80 -12.02
CA GLU A 152 -2.56 -3.06 -12.61
C GLU A 152 -1.40 -4.02 -12.88
N PHE A 153 -1.52 -5.27 -12.43
CA PHE A 153 -0.45 -6.27 -12.48
C PHE A 153 -0.99 -7.63 -12.92
N ASP A 154 -0.15 -8.40 -13.62
CA ASP A 154 -0.42 -9.81 -13.91
C ASP A 154 -0.39 -10.66 -12.64
N ALA A 155 -1.25 -11.67 -12.54
CA ALA A 155 -1.31 -12.57 -11.39
C ALA A 155 0.05 -13.21 -11.06
N GLU A 156 0.85 -13.48 -12.08
CA GLU A 156 2.16 -14.14 -11.97
C GLU A 156 3.18 -13.37 -11.13
N VAL A 157 3.05 -12.04 -11.05
CA VAL A 157 3.98 -11.20 -10.29
C VAL A 157 3.51 -10.92 -8.86
N VAL A 158 2.31 -11.37 -8.51
CA VAL A 158 1.70 -11.17 -7.19
C VAL A 158 2.04 -12.38 -6.30
N LYS A 159 2.90 -12.15 -5.29
CA LYS A 159 3.32 -13.20 -4.35
C LYS A 159 2.49 -13.12 -3.08
N GLU A 160 1.94 -14.23 -2.63
CA GLU A 160 1.23 -14.35 -1.36
C GLU A 160 2.20 -14.78 -0.26
N LEU A 161 2.18 -14.08 0.88
CA LEU A 161 3.03 -14.38 2.03
C LEU A 161 2.26 -15.12 3.13
N ILE A 162 0.97 -14.82 3.29
CA ILE A 162 0.04 -15.42 4.26
C ILE A 162 -1.35 -15.45 3.62
#